data_AF-A0A833VKP5-F1
#
_entry.id   AF-A0A833VKP5-F1
#
_cell.length_a   1.000
_cell.length_b   1.000
_cell.length_c   1.000
_cell.angle_alpha   90.00
_cell.angle_beta   90.00
_cell.angle_gamma   90.00
#
_symmetry.space_group_name_H-M   'P 1'
#
loop_
_entity.id
_entity.type
_entity.pdbx_description
1 polymer ?
#
loop_
_entity_poly.entity_id
_entity_poly.type
_entity_poly.pdbx_seq_one_letter_code
_entity_poly.pdbx_strand_id
1 'polypeptide(L)'
;MAMRRLPRLLKTLSLGAPARSLSTEKAISSVIGEHTAKWMQDTSKKSPMELINEVPPIKVDGRIVACEGDIDPALGHPIEFICLDRDEPAVCKYCGLRFYQDHHH
;
A
#
# COMPACT_ATOMS: atom_id res chain seq x y z
N MET A 1 -2.87 -64.98 15.16
CA MET A 1 -2.52 -63.56 15.35
C MET A 1 -3.80 -62.76 15.50
N ALA A 2 -4.14 -62.35 16.72
CA ALA A 2 -5.36 -61.60 17.01
C ALA A 2 -4.97 -60.24 17.60
N MET A 3 -5.17 -59.17 16.85
CA MET A 3 -4.98 -57.79 17.34
C MET A 3 -6.18 -56.92 16.93
N ARG A 4 -7.17 -56.99 17.81
CA ARG A 4 -7.99 -55.90 18.37
C ARG A 4 -8.17 -54.63 17.51
N ARG A 5 -9.42 -54.44 17.06
CA ARG A 5 -9.97 -53.16 16.59
C ARG A 5 -9.86 -52.10 17.70
N LEU A 6 -9.39 -50.90 17.35
CA LEU A 6 -9.57 -49.67 18.12
C LEU A 6 -10.25 -48.64 17.21
N PRO A 7 -11.42 -48.11 17.58
CA PRO A 7 -12.04 -47.00 16.85
C PRO A 7 -11.28 -45.70 17.14
N ARG A 8 -10.81 -45.02 16.10
CA ARG A 8 -10.31 -43.64 16.25
C ARG A 8 -11.49 -42.75 16.62
N LEU A 9 -11.45 -42.22 17.84
CA LEU A 9 -12.37 -41.23 18.37
C LEU A 9 -12.55 -40.07 17.38
N LEU A 10 -13.79 -39.85 16.93
CA LEU A 10 -14.22 -38.53 16.46
C LEU A 10 -14.17 -37.58 17.67
N LYS A 11 -13.25 -36.63 17.66
CA LYS A 11 -13.38 -35.42 18.48
C LYS A 11 -14.34 -34.48 17.78
N THR A 12 -15.62 -34.62 18.11
CA THR A 12 -16.59 -33.53 18.04
C THR A 12 -16.17 -32.47 19.06
N LEU A 13 -15.65 -31.33 18.59
CA LEU A 13 -15.66 -30.11 19.37
C LEU A 13 -16.74 -29.21 18.79
N SER A 14 -17.77 -29.09 19.61
CA SER A 14 -18.86 -28.13 19.62
C SER A 14 -18.61 -26.82 18.87
N LEU A 15 -19.60 -26.45 18.05
CA LEU A 15 -19.90 -25.06 17.69
C LEU A 15 -19.97 -24.22 18.97
N GLY A 16 -19.19 -23.14 19.04
CA GLY A 16 -19.17 -22.29 20.22
C GLY A 16 -18.26 -21.06 20.12
N ALA A 17 -18.09 -20.48 18.94
CA ALA A 17 -17.62 -19.11 18.80
C ALA A 17 -18.22 -18.53 17.51
N PRO A 18 -18.70 -17.27 17.49
CA PRO A 18 -18.90 -16.63 16.22
C PRO A 18 -17.50 -16.54 15.60
N ALA A 19 -17.24 -17.36 14.58
CA ALA A 19 -16.18 -17.06 13.64
C ALA A 19 -16.57 -15.71 13.03
N ARG A 20 -16.09 -14.62 13.64
CA ARG A 20 -15.99 -13.36 12.93
C ARG A 20 -15.14 -13.71 11.74
N SER A 21 -15.79 -13.85 10.58
CA SER A 21 -15.13 -13.77 9.29
C SER A 21 -14.46 -12.40 9.29
N LEU A 22 -13.26 -12.34 9.85
CA LEU A 22 -12.37 -11.22 9.67
C LEU A 22 -11.91 -11.44 8.25
N SER A 23 -12.60 -10.76 7.34
CA SER A 23 -12.23 -10.80 5.95
C SER A 23 -10.73 -10.48 5.84
N THR A 24 -10.05 -11.20 4.96
CA THR A 24 -8.59 -11.10 4.80
C THR A 24 -8.15 -9.65 4.66
N GLU A 25 -8.96 -8.81 4.02
CA GLU A 25 -8.84 -7.34 3.94
C GLU A 25 -8.76 -6.62 5.31
N LYS A 26 -9.61 -6.98 6.29
CA LYS A 26 -9.62 -6.38 7.63
C LYS A 26 -8.46 -6.90 8.50
N ALA A 27 -8.03 -8.13 8.26
CA ALA A 27 -6.82 -8.68 8.87
C ALA A 27 -5.55 -8.00 8.32
N ILE A 28 -5.48 -7.77 7.01
CA ILE A 28 -4.38 -7.02 6.37
C ILE A 28 -4.34 -5.58 6.88
N SER A 29 -5.49 -4.91 6.96
CA SER A 29 -5.60 -3.56 7.54
C SER A 29 -5.17 -3.50 9.00
N SER A 30 -5.38 -4.56 9.78
CA SER A 30 -4.91 -4.65 11.17
C SER A 30 -3.39 -4.90 11.29
N VAL A 31 -2.78 -5.61 10.34
CA VAL A 31 -1.33 -5.91 10.31
C VAL A 31 -0.55 -4.72 9.76
N ILE A 32 -1.09 -4.03 8.76
CA ILE A 32 -0.73 -2.68 8.36
C ILE A 32 -1.54 -1.71 9.24
N GLY A 33 -1.45 -1.80 10.58
CA GLY A 33 -1.91 -0.68 11.40
C GLY A 33 -1.34 0.59 10.78
N GLU A 34 -2.22 1.53 10.39
CA GLU A 34 -1.92 2.63 9.47
C GLU A 34 -0.51 3.13 9.71
N HIS A 35 0.38 2.99 8.73
CA HIS A 35 1.80 3.30 8.89
C HIS A 35 2.02 4.61 9.66
N THR A 36 1.19 5.61 9.35
CA THR A 36 1.13 6.92 10.00
C THR A 36 0.68 6.86 11.47
N ALA A 37 -0.34 6.10 11.82
CA ALA A 37 -0.87 5.98 13.19
C ALA A 37 0.16 5.43 14.20
N LYS A 38 1.23 4.78 13.73
CA LYS A 38 2.32 4.30 14.60
C LYS A 38 3.15 5.43 15.19
N TRP A 39 3.29 6.57 14.50
CA TRP A 39 4.19 7.66 14.89
C TRP A 39 3.51 9.02 15.01
N MET A 40 2.41 9.24 14.30
CA MET A 40 1.66 10.50 14.35
C MET A 40 0.63 10.45 15.48
N GLN A 41 0.91 11.18 16.56
CA GLN A 41 0.03 11.25 17.73
C GLN A 41 -1.08 12.32 17.57
N ASP A 42 -0.75 13.42 16.89
CA ASP A 42 -1.72 14.48 16.57
C ASP A 42 -2.53 14.09 15.33
N THR A 43 -3.78 13.67 15.55
CA THR A 43 -4.73 13.28 14.49
C THR A 43 -5.66 14.43 14.09
N SER A 44 -5.45 15.64 14.63
CA SER A 44 -6.24 16.82 14.23
C SER A 44 -5.85 17.36 12.84
N LYS A 45 -4.65 16.99 12.36
CA LYS A 45 -4.12 17.36 11.05
C LYS A 45 -4.11 16.14 10.13
N LYS A 46 -4.22 16.40 8.82
CA LYS A 46 -4.05 15.37 7.80
C LYS A 46 -2.65 14.78 7.89
N SER A 47 -2.57 13.47 7.75
CA SER A 47 -1.31 12.73 7.63
C SER A 47 -0.58 13.10 6.33
N PRO A 48 0.76 12.92 6.28
CA PRO A 48 1.50 13.08 5.03
C PRO A 48 0.99 12.19 3.89
N MET A 49 0.51 10.98 4.21
CA MET A 49 -0.07 10.06 3.23
C MET A 49 -1.38 10.62 2.64
N GLU A 50 -2.21 11.28 3.44
CA GLU A 50 -3.41 11.96 2.95
C GLU A 50 -3.05 13.19 2.11
N LEU A 51 -2.11 14.01 2.58
CA LEU A 51 -1.68 15.22 1.87
C LEU A 51 -1.13 14.92 0.47
N ILE A 52 -0.27 13.91 0.32
CA ILE A 52 0.26 13.54 -1.00
C ILE A 52 -0.82 12.92 -1.89
N ASN A 53 -1.80 12.22 -1.31
CA ASN A 53 -2.90 11.66 -2.08
C ASN A 53 -3.85 12.72 -2.64
N GLU A 54 -3.92 13.90 -2.03
CA GLU A 54 -4.67 15.04 -2.55
C GLU A 54 -4.00 15.71 -3.75
N VAL A 55 -2.68 15.55 -3.90
CA VAL A 55 -1.94 16.10 -5.06
C VAL A 55 -2.26 15.28 -6.31
N PRO A 56 -2.83 15.87 -7.38
CA PRO A 56 -3.17 15.12 -8.59
C PRO A 56 -1.91 14.63 -9.33
N PRO A 57 -2.00 13.51 -10.06
CA PRO A 57 -0.92 13.09 -10.95
C PRO A 57 -0.58 14.16 -11.99
N ILE A 58 0.72 14.34 -12.22
CA ILE A 58 1.29 15.31 -13.15
C ILE A 58 1.40 14.66 -14.53
N LYS A 59 0.76 15.28 -15.52
CA LYS A 59 0.92 14.89 -16.92
C LYS A 59 2.29 15.33 -17.43
N VAL A 60 2.98 14.45 -18.13
CA VAL A 60 4.20 14.78 -18.88
C VAL A 60 4.14 14.20 -20.29
N ASP A 61 4.81 14.83 -21.24
CA ASP A 61 4.79 14.37 -22.65
C ASP A 61 5.85 13.28 -22.92
N GLY A 62 6.94 13.28 -22.14
CA GLY A 62 8.05 12.34 -22.27
C GLY A 62 7.74 10.96 -21.67
N ARG A 63 8.41 9.92 -22.21
CA ARG A 63 8.36 8.55 -21.64
C ARG A 63 9.11 8.42 -20.31
N ILE A 64 10.00 9.37 -20.00
CA ILE A 64 10.78 9.42 -18.78
C ILE A 64 10.67 10.82 -18.19
N VAL A 65 10.42 10.90 -16.88
CA VAL A 65 10.47 12.15 -16.12
C VAL A 65 11.66 12.15 -15.16
N ALA A 66 12.29 13.31 -14.97
CA ALA A 66 13.30 13.55 -13.94
C ALA A 66 12.64 14.29 -12.78
N CYS A 67 12.41 13.61 -11.66
CA CYS A 67 11.86 14.24 -10.45
C CYS A 67 13.01 14.71 -9.57
N GLU A 68 13.08 16.02 -9.34
CA GLU A 68 14.09 16.66 -8.49
C GLU A 68 13.54 16.94 -7.08
N GLY A 69 12.21 16.98 -6.91
CA GLY A 69 11.52 17.16 -5.63
C GLY A 69 11.22 18.61 -5.27
N ASP A 70 11.99 19.58 -5.78
CA ASP A 70 11.76 21.02 -5.67
C ASP A 70 12.23 21.72 -6.97
N ILE A 71 11.95 23.02 -7.12
CA ILE A 71 12.46 23.86 -8.22
C ILE A 71 13.97 24.08 -8.04
N ASP A 72 14.45 24.15 -6.80
CA ASP A 72 15.87 24.14 -6.49
C ASP A 72 16.36 22.68 -6.28
N PRO A 73 17.19 22.14 -7.19
CA PRO A 73 17.70 20.77 -7.06
C PRO A 73 18.47 20.51 -5.76
N ALA A 74 19.01 21.56 -5.12
CA ALA A 74 19.72 21.43 -3.85
C ALA A 74 18.80 21.26 -2.63
N LEU A 75 17.52 21.63 -2.75
CA LEU A 75 16.51 21.49 -1.69
C LEU A 75 15.63 20.25 -1.86
N GLY A 76 15.78 19.58 -3.00
CA GLY A 76 15.04 18.38 -3.35
C GLY A 76 15.67 17.08 -2.88
N HIS A 77 15.22 15.98 -3.48
CA HIS A 77 15.81 14.66 -3.30
C HIS A 77 16.77 14.35 -4.46
N PRO A 78 17.63 13.32 -4.36
CA PRO A 78 18.42 12.88 -5.50
C PRO A 78 17.53 12.64 -6.73
N ILE A 79 17.99 13.09 -7.90
CA ILE A 79 17.20 13.03 -9.13
C ILE A 79 16.75 11.59 -9.39
N GLU A 80 15.43 11.38 -9.47
CA GLU A 80 14.85 10.10 -9.82
C GLU A 80 14.33 10.14 -11.26
N PHE A 81 14.90 9.30 -12.12
CA PHE A 81 14.39 9.07 -13.46
C PHE A 81 13.33 7.97 -13.44
N ILE A 82 12.10 8.32 -13.81
CA ILE A 82 10.93 7.44 -13.70
C ILE A 82 10.39 7.13 -15.09
N CYS A 83 10.22 5.85 -15.41
CA CYS A 83 9.63 5.38 -16.66
C CYS A 83 8.09 5.41 -16.60
N LEU A 84 7.47 5.93 -17.66
CA LEU A 84 6.04 6.18 -17.78
C LEU A 84 5.39 5.39 -18.93
N ASP A 85 6.02 4.29 -19.36
CA ASP A 85 5.47 3.40 -20.39
C ASP A 85 4.22 2.62 -19.92
N ARG A 86 3.82 2.76 -18.64
CA ARG A 86 2.60 2.14 -18.09
C ARG A 86 1.47 3.17 -18.05
N ASP A 87 0.25 2.72 -18.30
CA ASP A 87 -0.95 3.55 -18.23
C ASP A 87 -1.25 4.08 -16.81
N GLU A 88 -0.81 3.35 -15.78
CA GLU A 88 -0.97 3.76 -14.38
C GLU A 88 0.04 4.85 -13.99
N PRO A 89 -0.37 5.89 -13.23
CA PRO A 89 0.56 6.91 -12.75
C PRO A 89 1.72 6.31 -11.94
N ALA A 90 2.95 6.57 -12.37
CA ALA A 90 4.15 6.15 -11.66
C ALA A 90 4.47 7.10 -10.50
N VAL A 91 4.86 6.55 -9.36
CA VAL A 91 5.15 7.31 -8.13
C VAL A 91 6.65 7.56 -7.99
N CYS A 92 7.04 8.80 -7.72
CA CYS A 92 8.38 9.11 -7.24
C CYS A 92 8.56 8.56 -5.82
N LYS A 93 9.61 7.77 -5.60
CA LYS A 93 9.83 7.07 -4.32
C LYS A 93 10.22 8.00 -3.18
N TYR A 94 10.70 9.20 -3.51
CA TYR A 94 11.17 10.16 -2.53
C TYR A 94 10.06 11.11 -2.08
N CYS A 95 9.47 11.88 -3.01
CA CYS A 95 8.45 12.88 -2.67
C CYS A 95 7.01 12.37 -2.79
N GLY A 96 6.79 11.20 -3.40
CA GLY A 96 5.44 10.64 -3.59
C GLY A 96 4.63 11.29 -4.71
N LEU A 97 5.17 12.25 -5.45
CA LEU A 97 4.53 12.81 -6.64
C LEU A 97 4.26 11.71 -7.66
N ARG A 98 3.12 11.83 -8.35
CA ARG A 98 2.66 10.87 -9.34
C ARG A 98 2.79 11.47 -10.71
N PHE A 99 3.26 10.70 -11.67
CA PHE A 99 3.47 11.15 -13.05
C PHE A 99 2.81 10.17 -14.00
N TYR A 100 2.23 10.67 -15.08
CA TYR A 100 1.71 9.82 -16.17
C TYR A 100 2.03 10.46 -17.51
N GLN A 101 2.22 9.62 -18.52
CA GLN A 101 2.35 10.07 -19.89
C GLN A 101 0.98 10.15 -20.54
N ASP A 102 0.71 11.22 -21.30
CA ASP A 102 -0.47 11.23 -22.14
C ASP A 102 -0.19 10.49 -23.45
N HIS A 103 -0.69 9.27 -23.54
CA HIS A 103 -0.55 8.40 -24.70
C HIS A 103 -1.54 8.80 -25.80
N HIS A 104 -1.35 9.99 -26.38
CA HIS A 104 -2.06 10.37 -27.60
C HIS A 104 -1.43 9.65 -28.80
N HIS A 105 -2.13 8.62 -29.28
CA HIS A 105 -2.00 8.07 -30.63
C HIS A 105 -2.85 8.88 -31.62
#